data_AF-A0A4Q6AEV9-F1
#
_entry.id   AF-A0A4Q6AEV9-F1
#
_cell.length_a   1.000
_cell.length_b   1.000
_cell.length_c   1.000
_cell.angle_alpha   90.00
_cell.angle_beta   90.00
_cell.angle_gamma   90.00
#
_symmetry.space_group_name_H-M   'P 1'
#
loop_
_entity.id
_entity.type
_entity.pdbx_description
1 polymer ?
#
loop_
_entity_poly.entity_id
_entity_poly.type
_entity_poly.pdbx_seq_one_letter_code
_entity_poly.pdbx_strand_id
1 'polypeptide(L)'
;MDKALNILHQEAVSVLSELIRLPSFSKDEWQTASYLTKALFDKGVEVTRVGNNVLALNKNFDAAKPTILLNSHHDTVKPNP
;
A
#
# COMPACT_ATOMS: atom_id res chain seq x y z
N MET A 1 2.29 -7.42 -24.99
CA MET A 1 2.51 -6.81 -23.66
C MET A 1 3.53 -7.65 -22.92
N ASP A 2 4.51 -7.04 -22.27
CA ASP A 2 5.56 -7.75 -21.53
C ASP A 2 4.94 -8.69 -20.49
N LYS A 3 5.37 -9.96 -20.46
CA LYS A 3 4.88 -10.99 -19.53
C LYS A 3 5.05 -10.54 -18.08
N ALA A 4 6.14 -9.85 -17.76
CA ALA A 4 6.39 -9.31 -16.42
C ALA A 4 5.38 -8.22 -16.04
N LEU A 5 5.09 -7.31 -16.99
CA LEU A 5 4.10 -6.24 -16.78
C LEU A 5 2.71 -6.82 -16.54
N ASN A 6 2.34 -7.90 -17.25
CA ASN A 6 1.07 -8.58 -17.01
C ASN A 6 0.98 -9.16 -15.59
N ILE A 7 2.06 -9.77 -15.07
CA ILE A 7 2.08 -10.29 -13.70
C ILE A 7 1.88 -9.17 -12.69
N LEU A 8 2.65 -8.08 -12.80
CA LEU A 8 2.53 -6.92 -11.91
C LEU A 8 1.14 -6.28 -11.98
N HIS A 9 0.55 -6.22 -13.17
CA HIS A 9 -0.81 -5.71 -13.35
C HIS A 9 -1.84 -6.57 -12.63
N GLN A 10 -1.77 -7.89 -12.76
CA GLN A 10 -2.68 -8.80 -12.06
C GLN A 10 -2.54 -8.72 -10.53
N GLU A 11 -1.30 -8.60 -10.04
CA GLU A 11 -1.05 -8.38 -8.61
C GLU A 11 -1.65 -7.05 -8.12
N ALA A 12 -1.48 -5.97 -8.88
CA ALA A 12 -2.07 -4.68 -8.55
C ALA A 12 -3.61 -4.73 -8.51
N VAL A 13 -4.24 -5.43 -9.47
CA VAL A 13 -5.69 -5.65 -9.49
C VAL A 13 -6.14 -6.46 -8.27
N SER A 14 -5.38 -7.49 -7.88
CA SER A 14 -5.68 -8.29 -6.69
C SER A 14 -5.61 -7.45 -5.41
N VAL A 15 -4.55 -6.65 -5.23
CA VAL A 15 -4.41 -5.73 -4.09
C VAL A 15 -5.56 -4.73 -4.04
N LEU A 16 -5.89 -4.10 -5.18
CA LEU A 16 -7.00 -3.14 -5.25
C LEU A 16 -8.34 -3.80 -4.89
N SER A 17 -8.58 -5.01 -5.37
CA SER A 17 -9.83 -5.75 -5.09
C SER A 17 -9.99 -6.02 -3.60
N GLU A 18 -8.93 -6.39 -2.90
CA GLU A 18 -8.96 -6.58 -1.44
C GLU A 18 -9.16 -5.26 -0.68
N LEU A 19 -8.51 -4.18 -1.13
CA LEU A 19 -8.72 -2.86 -0.52
C LEU A 19 -10.18 -2.37 -0.63
N ILE A 20 -10.83 -2.61 -1.77
CA ILE A 20 -12.25 -2.26 -1.98
C ILE A 20 -13.18 -3.03 -1.02
N ARG A 21 -12.85 -4.28 -0.69
CA ARG A 21 -13.64 -5.13 0.22
C ARG A 21 -13.57 -4.66 1.67
N LEU A 22 -12.51 -3.96 2.05
CA LEU A 22 -12.25 -3.53 3.42
C LEU A 22 -12.75 -2.09 3.62
N PRO A 23 -13.76 -1.86 4.48
CA PRO A 23 -14.15 -0.51 4.87
C PRO A 23 -12.95 0.27 5.40
N SER A 24 -12.83 1.52 4.95
CA SER A 24 -11.69 2.37 5.26
C SER A 24 -12.09 3.83 5.25
N PHE A 25 -13.18 4.17 5.93
CA PHE A 25 -13.60 5.57 6.01
C PHE A 25 -12.50 6.41 6.68
N SER A 26 -12.38 7.69 6.34
CA SER A 26 -11.40 8.56 6.98
C SER A 26 -11.49 8.46 8.50
N LYS A 27 -10.35 8.15 9.15
CA LYS A 27 -10.13 7.81 10.57
C LYS A 27 -10.43 6.37 11.01
N ASP A 28 -10.84 5.47 10.11
CA ASP A 28 -11.15 4.06 10.38
C ASP A 28 -10.52 3.12 9.33
N GLU A 29 -9.24 3.33 9.02
CA GLU A 29 -8.53 2.62 7.96
C GLU A 29 -7.67 1.45 8.46
N TRP A 30 -7.90 0.98 9.69
CA TRP A 30 -7.01 0.02 10.34
C TRP A 30 -6.89 -1.31 9.57
N GLN A 31 -7.99 -1.75 8.93
CA GLN A 31 -8.04 -2.99 8.16
C GLN A 31 -7.22 -2.88 6.87
N THR A 32 -7.44 -1.82 6.08
CA THR A 32 -6.69 -1.60 4.83
C THR A 32 -5.21 -1.39 5.11
N ALA A 33 -4.87 -0.67 6.18
CA ALA A 33 -3.48 -0.50 6.58
C ALA A 33 -2.83 -1.84 6.97
N SER A 34 -3.54 -2.70 7.71
CA SER A 34 -3.05 -4.04 8.10
C SER A 34 -2.85 -4.94 6.89
N TYR A 35 -3.78 -4.90 5.94
CA TYR A 35 -3.68 -5.62 4.67
C TYR A 35 -2.46 -5.15 3.86
N LEU A 36 -2.27 -3.84 3.68
CA LEU A 36 -1.11 -3.28 2.97
C LEU A 36 0.22 -3.68 3.61
N THR A 37 0.27 -3.65 4.94
CA THR A 37 1.45 -4.09 5.71
C THR A 37 1.81 -5.53 5.37
N LYS A 38 0.81 -6.42 5.39
CA LYS A 38 1.00 -7.83 5.03
C LYS A 38 1.40 -8.00 3.56
N ALA A 39 0.72 -7.33 2.64
CA ALA A 39 1.00 -7.44 1.20
C ALA A 39 2.43 -7.01 0.84
N LEU A 40 2.97 -5.99 1.52
CA LEU A 40 4.36 -5.57 1.39
C LEU A 40 5.33 -6.56 2.06
N PHE A 41 5.01 -7.03 3.26
CA PHE A 41 5.81 -8.02 3.97
C PHE A 41 5.97 -9.33 3.19
N ASP A 42 4.88 -9.83 2.60
CA ASP A 42 4.89 -11.04 1.77
C ASP A 42 5.77 -10.88 0.51
N LYS A 43 6.09 -9.65 0.12
CA LYS A 43 7.04 -9.30 -0.96
C LYS A 43 8.47 -9.02 -0.44
N GLY A 44 8.73 -9.24 0.85
CA GLY A 44 10.03 -9.02 1.49
C GLY A 44 10.34 -7.54 1.75
N VAL A 45 9.33 -6.68 1.82
CA VAL A 45 9.47 -5.25 2.16
C VAL A 45 9.23 -5.06 3.65
N GLU A 46 10.20 -4.47 4.35
CA GLU A 46 10.03 -4.06 5.75
C GLU A 46 9.14 -2.81 5.83
N VAL A 47 8.16 -2.87 6.73
CA VAL A 47 7.14 -1.83 6.89
C VAL A 47 7.19 -1.27 8.30
N THR A 48 7.18 0.06 8.39
CA THR A 48 6.95 0.80 9.63
C THR A 48 5.54 1.36 9.64
N ARG A 49 4.88 1.32 10.80
CA ARG A 49 3.52 1.83 11.00
C ARG A 49 3.48 3.01 11.94
N VAL A 50 2.75 4.05 11.55
CA VAL A 50 2.42 5.20 12.41
C VAL A 50 0.91 5.42 12.35
N GLY A 51 0.17 4.88 13.32
CA GLY A 51 -1.29 4.76 13.23
C GLY A 51 -1.68 3.93 12.00
N ASN A 52 -2.53 4.47 11.14
CA ASN A 52 -2.92 3.84 9.88
C ASN A 52 -1.97 4.12 8.70
N ASN A 53 -0.96 4.99 8.88
CA ASN A 53 0.03 5.23 7.84
C ASN A 53 0.99 4.04 7.72
N VAL A 54 1.17 3.58 6.48
CA VAL A 54 2.06 2.46 6.10
C VAL A 54 3.27 3.04 5.38
N LEU A 55 4.46 2.89 5.97
CA LEU A 55 5.70 3.42 5.42
C LEU A 55 6.67 2.29 5.10
N ALA A 56 7.33 2.37 3.95
CA ALA A 56 8.41 1.48 3.57
C ALA A 56 9.60 2.32 3.09
N LEU A 57 10.79 1.95 3.53
CA LEU A 57 12.03 2.57 3.10
C LEU A 57 12.73 1.65 2.10
N ASN A 58 13.45 2.23 1.14
CA ASN A 58 14.28 1.43 0.25
C ASN A 58 15.32 0.64 1.07
N LYS A 59 15.46 -0.66 0.79
CA LYS A 59 16.41 -1.55 1.48
C LYS A 59 17.87 -1.04 1.44
N ASN A 60 18.23 -0.31 0.39
CA ASN A 60 19.56 0.25 0.17
C ASN A 60 19.55 1.78 0.33
N PHE A 61 18.77 2.28 1.29
CA PHE A 61 18.69 3.71 1.57
C PHE A 61 20.06 4.30 1.90
N ASP A 62 20.32 5.49 1.37
CA ASP A 62 21.56 6.23 1.54
C ASP A 62 21.23 7.71 1.74
N ALA A 63 21.51 8.22 2.93
CA ALA A 63 21.21 9.59 3.32
C ALA A 63 22.01 10.64 2.52
N ALA A 64 23.08 10.24 1.83
CA ALA A 64 23.85 11.12 0.95
C ALA A 64 23.19 11.32 -0.43
N LYS A 65 22.15 10.53 -0.76
CA LYS A 65 21.44 10.61 -2.03
C LYS A 65 20.10 11.36 -1.90
N PRO A 66 19.64 12.03 -2.96
CA PRO A 66 18.29 12.59 -2.99
C PRO A 66 17.23 11.51 -2.75
N THR A 67 16.17 11.87 -2.02
CA THR A 67 15.06 10.97 -1.70
C THR A 67 13.81 11.35 -2.51
N ILE A 68 13.15 10.34 -3.10
CA ILE A 68 11.83 10.49 -3.74
C ILE A 68 10.79 9.84 -2.85
N LEU A 69 9.72 10.58 -2.54
CA LEU A 69 8.56 10.05 -1.82
C LEU A 69 7.48 9.64 -2.81
N LEU A 70 7.10 8.37 -2.80
CA LEU A 70 5.90 7.87 -3.48
C LEU A 70 4.78 7.82 -2.45
N ASN A 71 3.69 8.56 -2.67
CA ASN A 71 2.60 8.70 -1.71
C ASN A 71 1.24 8.55 -2.38
N SER A 72 0.34 7.88 -1.66
CA SER A 72 -1.10 7.78 -1.96
C SER A 72 -1.85 7.69 -0.62
N HIS A 73 -3.15 7.93 -0.65
CA HIS A 73 -4.04 7.66 0.47
C HIS A 73 -4.82 6.36 0.25
N HIS A 74 -5.35 5.76 1.32
CA HIS A 74 -6.12 4.52 1.29
C HIS A 74 -7.42 4.61 2.10
N ASP A 75 -7.76 5.82 2.56
CA ASP A 75 -9.05 6.14 3.13
C ASP A 75 -10.08 6.41 2.02
N THR A 76 -11.35 6.26 2.37
CA THR A 76 -12.48 6.41 1.49
C THR A 76 -13.51 7.36 2.08
N VAL A 77 -14.27 8.01 1.20
CA VAL A 77 -15.44 8.77 1.61
C VAL A 77 -16.59 7.81 1.94
N LYS A 78 -17.58 8.30 2.70
CA LYS A 78 -18.82 7.55 2.89
C LYS A 78 -19.53 7.37 1.55
N PRO A 79 -20.18 6.21 1.30
CA PRO A 79 -20.97 6.01 0.09
C PRO A 79 -22.10 7.04 0.04
N ASN A 80 -22.50 7.41 -1.17
CA ASN A 80 -23.65 8.28 -1.37
C ASN A 80 -24.92 7.54 -0.89
N PRO A 81 -25.78 8.18 -0.06
CA PRO A 81 -27.06 7.60 0.35
C PRO A 81 -28.03 7.36 -0.81
#